data_AF-A0A4Q7XWZ3-F1
#
_entry.id   AF-A0A4Q7XWZ3-F1
#
_cell.length_a   1.000
_cell.length_b   1.000
_cell.length_c   1.000
_cell.angle_alpha   90.00
_cell.angle_beta   90.00
_cell.angle_gamma   90.00
#
_symmetry.space_group_name_H-M   'P 1'
#
loop_
_entity.id
_entity.type
_entity.pdbx_description
1 polymer ?
#
loop_
_entity_poly.entity_id
_entity_poly.type
_entity_poly.pdbx_seq_one_letter_code
_entity_poly.pdbx_strand_id
1 'polypeptide(L)'
;MTTSTPAGPTTPASVPPCPALTLADRVAALLPARDGELWAVQPYRAWWTVQPAARLVQGGRALILSWHPWSTGVAWQLPDREPYQPDAKTDEIGARHVADVLLRHVLPAVDDELAGRDTRDGAEVRRERLARIGHVMRRQGVATLEQAGPLESAAHCTWGTPSGLRYTLTLFGTNPAGHLTVEGPVAAVEATLATFLPARQDKTPRIPLRHVRGRMQRRMAAFLARHTDVEQVDSGALAFGSGDTPYGFVATPTDPVARVRDTSPVTVELHGLGADLLAYLAPQLTR
;
A
#
# COMPACT_ATOMS: atom_id res chain seq x y z
N MET A 1 -69.15 -26.39 15.17
CA MET A 1 -67.82 -26.23 15.79
C MET A 1 -66.78 -26.35 14.69
N THR A 2 -66.30 -25.22 14.17
CA THR A 2 -65.25 -25.13 13.15
C THR A 2 -63.97 -24.70 13.85
N THR A 3 -63.00 -25.60 13.94
CA THR A 3 -61.68 -25.34 14.50
C THR A 3 -60.81 -24.67 13.45
N SER A 4 -60.54 -23.37 13.65
CA SER A 4 -59.56 -22.60 12.89
C SER A 4 -58.16 -22.91 13.39
N THR A 5 -57.34 -23.54 12.54
CA THR A 5 -55.91 -23.73 12.82
C THR A 5 -55.19 -22.38 12.70
N PRO A 6 -54.46 -21.91 13.74
CA PRO A 6 -53.67 -20.69 13.62
C PRO A 6 -52.46 -20.93 12.72
N ALA A 7 -52.26 -20.03 11.75
CA ALA A 7 -51.06 -20.01 10.92
C ALA A 7 -49.83 -19.78 11.80
N GLY A 8 -48.84 -20.67 11.69
CA GLY A 8 -47.57 -20.55 12.39
C GLY A 8 -46.81 -19.27 11.99
N PRO A 9 -45.94 -18.75 12.87
CA PRO A 9 -45.17 -17.55 12.59
C PRO A 9 -44.25 -17.78 11.38
N THR A 10 -44.49 -17.05 10.31
CA THR A 10 -43.58 -16.93 9.17
C THR A 10 -42.31 -16.25 9.66
N THR A 11 -41.24 -17.01 9.85
CA THR A 11 -39.89 -16.48 10.03
C THR A 11 -39.60 -15.54 8.85
N PRO A 12 -39.22 -14.27 9.08
CA PRO A 12 -38.92 -13.37 7.97
C PRO A 12 -37.79 -13.97 7.14
N ALA A 13 -38.03 -14.11 5.83
CA ALA A 13 -37.01 -14.57 4.88
C ALA A 13 -35.80 -13.62 4.98
N SER A 14 -34.61 -14.18 5.25
CA SER A 14 -33.39 -13.39 5.31
C SER A 14 -33.18 -12.73 3.95
N VAL A 15 -33.27 -11.40 3.89
CA VAL A 15 -32.91 -10.64 2.70
C VAL A 15 -31.45 -10.97 2.38
N PRO A 16 -31.11 -11.39 1.15
CA PRO A 16 -29.73 -11.67 0.80
C PRO A 16 -28.88 -10.41 1.05
N PRO A 17 -27.73 -10.53 1.74
CA PRO A 17 -26.92 -9.37 2.09
C PRO A 17 -26.46 -8.67 0.81
N CYS A 18 -26.48 -7.33 0.81
CA CYS A 18 -25.98 -6.54 -0.31
C CYS A 18 -24.52 -6.95 -0.60
N PRO A 19 -24.17 -7.32 -1.84
CA PRO A 19 -22.84 -7.83 -2.17
C PRO A 19 -21.75 -6.78 -1.92
N ALA A 20 -22.07 -5.49 -2.13
CA ALA A 20 -21.15 -4.39 -1.83
C ALA A 20 -20.88 -4.25 -0.32
N LEU A 21 -21.89 -4.44 0.54
CA LEU A 21 -21.69 -4.43 1.99
C LEU A 21 -20.81 -5.60 2.43
N THR A 22 -21.07 -6.80 1.91
CA THR A 22 -20.27 -7.99 2.24
C THR A 22 -18.81 -7.83 1.81
N LEU A 23 -18.57 -7.25 0.62
CA LEU A 23 -17.22 -6.92 0.17
C LEU A 23 -16.59 -5.87 1.09
N ALA A 24 -17.29 -4.78 1.39
CA ALA A 24 -16.78 -3.71 2.24
C ALA A 24 -16.42 -4.20 3.65
N ASP A 25 -17.22 -5.06 4.28
CA ASP A 25 -16.89 -5.67 5.58
C ASP A 25 -15.58 -6.46 5.53
N ARG A 26 -15.40 -7.25 4.47
CA ARG A 26 -14.17 -8.06 4.29
C ARG A 26 -12.95 -7.18 4.00
N VAL A 27 -13.12 -6.10 3.23
CA VAL A 27 -12.06 -5.14 2.95
C VAL A 27 -11.70 -4.35 4.21
N ALA A 28 -12.69 -3.86 4.96
CA ALA A 28 -12.51 -3.12 6.20
C ALA A 28 -11.70 -3.92 7.23
N ALA A 29 -11.93 -5.23 7.32
CA ALA A 29 -11.19 -6.13 8.20
C ALA A 29 -9.70 -6.31 7.81
N LEU A 30 -9.31 -5.98 6.57
CA LEU A 30 -7.94 -6.08 6.08
C LEU A 30 -7.17 -4.74 6.17
N LEU A 31 -7.89 -3.61 6.24
CA LEU A 31 -7.29 -2.30 6.33
C LEU A 31 -6.83 -1.99 7.76
N PRO A 32 -5.70 -1.29 7.94
CA PRO A 32 -5.20 -0.95 9.26
C PRO A 32 -6.11 0.06 9.97
N ALA A 33 -6.11 -0.01 11.30
CA ALA A 33 -6.65 1.04 12.14
C ALA A 33 -5.75 2.28 12.08
N ARG A 34 -6.34 3.47 12.07
CA ARG A 34 -5.62 4.74 12.18
C ARG A 34 -6.02 5.43 13.46
N ASP A 35 -5.04 5.79 14.28
CA ASP A 35 -5.24 6.43 15.59
C ASP A 35 -6.19 5.64 16.52
N GLY A 36 -6.23 4.31 16.37
CA GLY A 36 -7.11 3.42 17.13
C GLY A 36 -8.51 3.26 16.56
N GLU A 37 -8.86 3.98 15.48
CA GLU A 37 -10.15 3.86 14.80
C GLU A 37 -10.10 2.81 13.70
N LEU A 38 -11.07 1.88 13.71
CA LEU A 38 -11.28 0.91 12.63
C LEU A 38 -12.13 1.50 11.51
N TRP A 39 -12.06 0.90 10.33
CA TRP A 39 -12.96 1.25 9.23
C TRP A 39 -14.38 0.76 9.54
N ALA A 40 -15.32 1.71 9.67
CA ALA A 40 -16.73 1.44 9.84
C ALA A 40 -17.41 1.31 8.47
N VAL A 41 -18.23 0.27 8.29
CA VAL A 41 -18.97 0.02 7.05
C VAL A 41 -20.39 0.54 7.15
N GLN A 42 -20.84 1.24 6.12
CA GLN A 42 -22.17 1.85 6.03
C GLN A 42 -22.82 1.54 4.67
N PRO A 43 -24.14 1.31 4.63
CA PRO A 43 -24.89 1.31 3.39
C PRO A 43 -24.71 2.65 2.66
N TYR A 44 -24.49 2.61 1.35
CA TYR A 44 -24.32 3.82 0.56
C TYR A 44 -24.92 3.68 -0.83
N ARG A 45 -25.48 4.77 -1.36
CA ARG A 45 -25.92 4.85 -2.74
C ARG A 45 -25.05 5.86 -3.48
N ALA A 46 -24.10 5.34 -4.25
CA ALA A 46 -23.28 6.17 -5.12
C ALA A 46 -24.15 6.68 -6.29
N TRP A 47 -24.26 8.00 -6.43
CA TRP A 47 -25.13 8.62 -7.44
C TRP A 47 -24.58 8.48 -8.88
N TRP A 48 -23.27 8.25 -9.02
CA TRP A 48 -22.56 8.04 -10.28
C TRP A 48 -22.63 6.61 -10.82
N THR A 49 -23.31 5.69 -10.12
CA THR A 49 -23.48 4.31 -10.59
C THR A 49 -24.84 3.74 -10.20
N VAL A 50 -25.33 2.80 -11.01
CA VAL A 50 -26.50 1.97 -10.68
C VAL A 50 -26.13 0.73 -9.89
N GLN A 51 -24.84 0.43 -9.77
CA GLN A 51 -24.32 -0.75 -9.08
C GLN A 51 -24.46 -0.62 -7.56
N PRO A 52 -24.64 -1.73 -6.83
CA PRO A 52 -24.63 -1.72 -5.37
C PRO A 52 -23.33 -1.10 -4.84
N ALA A 53 -23.44 -0.24 -3.84
CA ALA A 53 -22.30 0.41 -3.22
C ALA A 53 -22.34 0.32 -1.69
N ALA A 54 -21.17 0.46 -1.09
CA ALA A 54 -20.98 0.56 0.35
C ALA A 54 -19.91 1.62 0.64
N ARG A 55 -20.00 2.24 1.81
CA ARG A 55 -19.05 3.25 2.26
C ARG A 55 -18.26 2.72 3.45
N LEU A 56 -16.94 2.87 3.40
CA LEU A 56 -16.04 2.66 4.52
C LEU A 56 -15.65 4.04 5.07
N VAL A 57 -15.71 4.22 6.38
CA VAL A 57 -15.38 5.48 7.05
C VAL A 57 -14.35 5.25 8.15
N GLN A 58 -13.34 6.10 8.23
CA GLN A 58 -12.36 6.11 9.32
C GLN A 58 -11.90 7.55 9.55
N GLY A 59 -12.22 8.11 10.71
CA GLY A 59 -12.05 9.54 10.99
C GLY A 59 -12.65 10.43 9.90
N GLY A 60 -11.85 11.37 9.39
CA GLY A 60 -12.23 12.27 8.29
C GLY A 60 -12.16 11.65 6.89
N ARG A 61 -11.80 10.37 6.75
CA ARG A 61 -11.63 9.67 5.46
C ARG A 61 -12.84 8.81 5.15
N ALA A 62 -13.26 8.81 3.90
CA ALA A 62 -14.24 7.86 3.42
C ALA A 62 -13.84 7.25 2.08
N LEU A 63 -14.14 5.96 1.91
CA LEU A 63 -14.00 5.20 0.68
C LEU A 63 -15.36 4.68 0.27
N ILE A 64 -15.63 4.65 -1.02
CA ILE A 64 -16.86 4.10 -1.60
C ILE A 64 -16.46 2.95 -2.49
N LEU A 65 -16.98 1.76 -2.19
CA LEU A 65 -16.82 0.57 -3.01
C LEU A 65 -18.11 0.31 -3.77
N SER A 66 -18.05 0.34 -5.11
CA SER A 66 -19.12 -0.15 -5.96
C SER A 66 -18.80 -1.56 -6.43
N TRP A 67 -19.78 -2.45 -6.30
CA TRP A 67 -19.62 -3.86 -6.61
C TRP A 67 -20.24 -4.20 -7.96
N HIS A 68 -19.51 -4.93 -8.78
CA HIS A 68 -19.99 -5.56 -10.00
C HIS A 68 -19.48 -7.01 -10.04
N PRO A 69 -20.15 -7.98 -10.70
CA PRO A 69 -19.71 -9.38 -10.70
C PRO A 69 -18.30 -9.63 -11.26
N TRP A 70 -17.76 -8.69 -12.05
CA TRP A 70 -16.47 -8.82 -12.73
C TRP A 70 -15.53 -7.66 -12.42
N SER A 71 -15.94 -6.72 -11.57
CA SER A 71 -15.10 -5.57 -11.24
C SER A 71 -15.53 -4.88 -9.95
N THR A 72 -14.59 -4.20 -9.34
CA THR A 72 -14.86 -3.32 -8.20
C THR A 72 -14.44 -1.90 -8.56
N GLY A 73 -15.38 -0.96 -8.45
CA GLY A 73 -15.06 0.46 -8.53
C GLY A 73 -14.74 0.99 -7.14
N VAL A 74 -13.69 1.79 -7.03
CA VAL A 74 -13.31 2.46 -5.79
C VAL A 74 -13.31 3.95 -6.03
N ALA A 75 -13.99 4.70 -5.18
CA ALA A 75 -13.84 6.15 -5.08
C ALA A 75 -13.49 6.54 -3.65
N TRP A 76 -12.92 7.71 -3.45
CA TRP A 76 -12.73 8.29 -2.13
C TRP A 76 -13.52 9.59 -1.97
N GLN A 77 -13.82 9.94 -0.73
CA GLN A 77 -14.66 11.10 -0.39
C GLN A 77 -14.03 11.81 0.80
N LEU A 78 -13.99 13.13 0.72
CA LEU A 78 -13.66 14.04 1.81
C LEU A 78 -14.83 15.01 2.02
N PRO A 79 -14.94 15.74 3.15
CA PRO A 79 -16.10 16.57 3.46
C PRO A 79 -16.54 17.58 2.38
N ASP A 80 -15.63 18.00 1.52
CA ASP A 80 -15.78 18.97 0.43
C ASP A 80 -15.55 18.36 -0.97
N ARG A 81 -15.30 17.04 -1.05
CA ARG A 81 -15.09 16.32 -2.31
C ARG A 81 -16.06 15.16 -2.40
N GLU A 82 -17.06 15.34 -3.27
CA GLU A 82 -17.94 14.26 -3.70
C GLU A 82 -17.38 13.62 -4.98
N PRO A 83 -17.18 12.30 -5.04
CA PRO A 83 -16.70 11.66 -6.26
C PRO A 83 -17.79 11.59 -7.32
N TYR A 84 -17.42 11.85 -8.58
CA TYR A 84 -18.31 11.78 -9.76
C TYR A 84 -18.11 10.50 -10.59
N GLN A 85 -17.07 9.74 -10.28
CA GLN A 85 -16.73 8.46 -10.89
C GLN A 85 -15.76 7.71 -9.96
N PRO A 86 -15.48 6.41 -10.20
CA PRO A 86 -14.40 5.71 -9.51
C PRO A 86 -13.04 6.37 -9.76
N ASP A 87 -12.26 6.52 -8.69
CA ASP A 87 -10.85 6.89 -8.71
C ASP A 87 -9.96 5.71 -9.15
N ALA A 88 -10.39 4.48 -8.84
CA ALA A 88 -9.73 3.26 -9.29
C ALA A 88 -10.77 2.21 -9.69
N LYS A 89 -10.37 1.32 -10.61
CA LYS A 89 -11.15 0.13 -10.98
C LYS A 89 -10.23 -1.08 -10.96
N THR A 90 -10.75 -2.19 -10.46
CA THR A 90 -10.09 -3.50 -10.53
C THR A 90 -11.03 -4.49 -11.20
N ASP A 91 -10.47 -5.39 -12.00
CA ASP A 91 -11.18 -6.48 -12.66
C ASP A 91 -11.36 -7.69 -11.72
N GLU A 92 -11.00 -7.54 -10.45
CA GLU A 92 -11.16 -8.56 -9.41
C GLU A 92 -12.13 -8.09 -8.30
N ILE A 93 -12.86 -9.06 -7.75
CA ILE A 93 -13.83 -8.84 -6.66
C ILE A 93 -13.33 -9.38 -5.31
N GLY A 94 -12.09 -9.88 -5.26
CA GLY A 94 -11.50 -10.43 -4.04
C GLY A 94 -11.17 -9.33 -3.03
N ALA A 95 -11.65 -9.44 -1.80
CA ALA A 95 -11.43 -8.44 -0.76
C ALA A 95 -9.95 -8.11 -0.52
N ARG A 96 -9.06 -9.11 -0.62
CA ARG A 96 -7.61 -8.91 -0.51
C ARG A 96 -7.06 -8.06 -1.64
N HIS A 97 -7.46 -8.35 -2.88
CA HIS A 97 -7.04 -7.57 -4.04
C HIS A 97 -7.53 -6.12 -3.93
N VAL A 98 -8.80 -5.92 -3.56
CA VAL A 98 -9.37 -4.58 -3.36
C VAL A 98 -8.61 -3.83 -2.25
N ALA A 99 -8.30 -4.49 -1.13
CA ALA A 99 -7.51 -3.89 -0.05
C ALA A 99 -6.09 -3.51 -0.51
N ASP A 100 -5.43 -4.34 -1.32
CA ASP A 100 -4.13 -4.03 -1.89
C ASP A 100 -4.19 -2.76 -2.77
N VAL A 101 -5.19 -2.66 -3.66
CA VAL A 101 -5.43 -1.44 -4.47
C VAL A 101 -5.65 -0.22 -3.58
N LEU A 102 -6.43 -0.36 -2.51
CA LEU A 102 -6.67 0.73 -1.57
C LEU A 102 -5.38 1.20 -0.89
N LEU A 103 -4.60 0.27 -0.34
CA LEU A 103 -3.38 0.59 0.40
C LEU A 103 -2.29 1.21 -0.47
N ARG A 104 -2.21 0.79 -1.73
CA ARG A 104 -1.10 1.16 -2.63
C ARG A 104 -1.39 2.37 -3.50
N HIS A 105 -2.66 2.66 -3.77
CA HIS A 105 -3.05 3.69 -4.74
C HIS A 105 -4.01 4.71 -4.15
N VAL A 106 -5.15 4.25 -3.61
CA VAL A 106 -6.23 5.17 -3.21
C VAL A 106 -5.93 5.90 -1.91
N LEU A 107 -5.48 5.21 -0.87
CA LEU A 107 -5.19 5.82 0.43
C LEU A 107 -4.03 6.83 0.40
N PRO A 108 -2.92 6.59 -0.33
CA PRO A 108 -1.92 7.63 -0.56
C PRO A 108 -2.51 8.91 -1.15
N ALA A 109 -3.36 8.81 -2.18
CA ALA A 109 -3.99 9.98 -2.79
C ALA A 109 -4.94 10.73 -1.83
N VAL A 110 -5.68 10.01 -1.00
CA VAL A 110 -6.52 10.61 0.05
C VAL A 110 -5.67 11.36 1.07
N ASP A 111 -4.56 10.76 1.49
CA ASP A 111 -3.65 11.37 2.44
C ASP A 111 -2.98 12.61 1.83
N ASP A 112 -2.58 12.58 0.56
CA ASP A 112 -1.99 13.71 -0.17
C ASP A 112 -2.96 14.91 -0.20
N GLU A 113 -4.23 14.67 -0.53
CA GLU A 113 -5.27 15.69 -0.54
C GLU A 113 -5.51 16.27 0.86
N LEU A 114 -5.53 15.43 1.90
CA LEU A 114 -5.64 15.88 3.30
C LEU A 114 -4.42 16.69 3.74
N ALA A 115 -3.22 16.29 3.30
CA ALA A 115 -1.99 17.00 3.61
C ALA A 115 -1.94 18.38 2.96
N GLY A 116 -2.50 18.54 1.75
CA GLY A 116 -2.63 19.83 1.08
C GLY A 116 -3.53 20.83 1.82
N ARG A 117 -4.39 20.35 2.73
CA ARG A 117 -5.31 21.15 3.54
C ARG A 117 -4.78 21.48 4.93
N ASP A 118 -3.69 20.85 5.35
CA ASP A 118 -3.08 21.07 6.66
C ASP A 118 -2.30 22.38 6.67
N THR A 119 -2.72 23.34 7.49
CA THR A 119 -2.12 24.67 7.60
C THR A 119 -1.02 24.75 8.66
N ARG A 120 -0.76 23.65 9.38
CA ARG A 120 0.27 23.58 10.43
C ARG A 120 1.68 23.60 9.82
N ASP A 121 2.68 23.83 10.69
CA ASP A 121 4.09 23.75 10.30
C ASP A 121 4.46 22.37 9.74
N GLY A 122 5.02 22.36 8.53
CA GLY A 122 5.32 21.10 7.84
C GLY A 122 6.34 20.23 8.58
N ALA A 123 7.28 20.82 9.33
CA ALA A 123 8.29 20.05 10.06
C ALA A 123 7.72 19.38 11.32
N GLU A 124 6.79 20.02 12.01
CA GLU A 124 6.02 19.41 13.09
C GLU A 124 5.18 18.24 12.57
N VAL A 125 4.39 18.47 11.52
CA VAL A 125 3.52 17.45 10.92
C VAL A 125 4.32 16.24 10.41
N ARG A 126 5.46 16.46 9.75
CA ARG A 126 6.36 15.37 9.30
C ARG A 126 6.83 14.52 10.49
N ARG A 127 7.28 15.15 11.58
CA ARG A 127 7.74 14.43 12.79
C ARG A 127 6.62 13.64 13.42
N GLU A 128 5.43 14.22 13.54
CA GLU A 128 4.25 13.54 14.06
C GLU A 128 3.90 12.28 13.23
N ARG A 129 3.89 12.39 11.90
CA ARG A 129 3.64 11.27 10.98
C ARG A 129 4.68 10.16 11.12
N LEU A 130 5.96 10.51 11.17
CA LEU A 130 7.04 9.54 11.38
C LEU A 130 6.96 8.88 12.75
N ALA A 131 6.63 9.62 13.80
CA ALA A 131 6.46 9.09 15.15
C ALA A 131 5.33 8.05 15.22
N ARG A 132 4.23 8.27 14.48
CA ARG A 132 3.14 7.29 14.35
C ARG A 132 3.61 6.01 13.67
N ILE A 133 4.34 6.11 12.55
CA ILE A 133 4.88 4.93 11.85
C ILE A 133 5.91 4.21 12.73
N GLY A 134 6.80 4.96 13.38
CA GLY A 134 7.78 4.44 14.33
C GLY A 134 7.10 3.72 15.50
N HIS A 135 5.99 4.25 16.02
CA HIS A 135 5.20 3.58 17.05
C HIS A 135 4.62 2.25 16.56
N VAL A 136 4.11 2.18 15.33
CA VAL A 136 3.61 0.92 14.76
C VAL A 136 4.72 -0.13 14.67
N MET A 137 5.92 0.24 14.23
CA MET A 137 7.07 -0.67 14.17
C MET A 137 7.51 -1.11 15.57
N ARG A 138 7.58 -0.18 16.55
CA ARG A 138 7.90 -0.50 17.95
C ARG A 138 6.92 -1.49 18.58
N ARG A 139 5.64 -1.45 18.22
CA ARG A 139 4.65 -2.45 18.67
C ARG A 139 4.93 -3.87 18.16
N GLN A 140 5.72 -4.01 17.10
CA GLN A 140 6.20 -5.32 16.62
C GLN A 140 7.52 -5.76 17.27
N GLY A 141 8.10 -4.94 18.15
CA GLY A 141 9.29 -5.28 18.93
C GLY A 141 10.62 -4.78 18.37
N VAL A 142 10.63 -3.97 17.31
CA VAL A 142 11.87 -3.33 16.81
C VAL A 142 12.09 -1.95 17.42
N ALA A 143 13.34 -1.61 17.68
CA ALA A 143 13.71 -0.23 18.02
C ALA A 143 13.67 0.64 16.76
N THR A 144 13.18 1.88 16.91
CA THR A 144 13.18 2.86 15.84
C THR A 144 13.92 4.12 16.29
N LEU A 145 14.57 4.78 15.34
CA LEU A 145 15.27 6.05 15.55
C LEU A 145 14.69 7.09 14.59
N GLU A 146 14.05 8.10 15.17
CA GLU A 146 13.44 9.23 14.47
C GLU A 146 14.37 10.43 14.53
N GLN A 147 14.69 11.01 13.38
CA GLN A 147 15.67 12.10 13.25
C GLN A 147 15.21 13.13 12.21
N ALA A 148 15.60 14.39 12.42
CA ALA A 148 15.56 15.39 11.35
C ALA A 148 16.51 14.97 10.22
N GLY A 149 16.12 15.25 8.98
CA GLY A 149 16.95 14.95 7.82
C GLY A 149 18.04 15.98 7.57
N PRO A 150 18.93 15.69 6.61
CA PRO A 150 19.98 16.62 6.21
C PRO A 150 19.41 17.86 5.50
N LEU A 151 18.19 17.76 4.97
CA LEU A 151 17.41 18.87 4.45
C LEU A 151 16.39 19.29 5.49
N GLU A 152 16.16 20.59 5.64
CA GLU A 152 15.11 21.13 6.53
C GLU A 152 13.72 20.56 6.21
N SER A 153 13.49 20.29 4.92
CA SER A 153 12.26 19.70 4.40
C SER A 153 12.18 18.17 4.57
N ALA A 154 13.18 17.52 5.17
CA ALA A 154 13.22 16.06 5.32
C ALA A 154 13.22 15.63 6.79
N ALA A 155 12.58 14.51 7.07
CA ALA A 155 12.72 13.80 8.34
C ALA A 155 12.73 12.29 8.08
N HIS A 156 13.40 11.55 8.94
CA HIS A 156 13.58 10.11 8.77
C HIS A 156 13.17 9.31 10.00
N CYS A 157 12.65 8.12 9.78
CA CYS A 157 12.52 7.06 10.78
C CYS A 157 13.29 5.85 10.28
N THR A 158 14.25 5.37 11.09
CA THR A 158 15.09 4.22 10.75
C THR A 158 14.86 3.07 11.71
N TRP A 159 14.92 1.84 11.20
CA TRP A 159 14.92 0.64 12.03
C TRP A 159 15.71 -0.47 11.35
N GLY A 160 16.11 -1.45 12.15
CA GLY A 160 16.80 -2.66 11.68
C GLY A 160 16.02 -3.90 12.07
N THR A 161 16.32 -5.00 11.39
CA THR A 161 15.75 -6.32 11.68
C THR A 161 16.85 -7.31 12.05
N PRO A 162 16.51 -8.39 12.78
CA PRO A 162 17.44 -9.48 13.06
C PRO A 162 17.98 -10.15 11.79
N SER A 163 17.23 -10.12 10.68
CA SER A 163 17.63 -10.65 9.38
C SER A 163 18.74 -9.82 8.69
N GLY A 164 19.15 -8.70 9.28
CA GLY A 164 20.21 -7.83 8.76
C GLY A 164 19.73 -6.80 7.74
N LEU A 165 18.40 -6.63 7.58
CA LEU A 165 17.84 -5.54 6.80
C LEU A 165 17.80 -4.26 7.63
N ARG A 166 18.16 -3.15 6.99
CA ARG A 166 18.01 -1.80 7.50
C ARG A 166 17.01 -1.05 6.65
N TYR A 167 16.11 -0.35 7.32
CA TYR A 167 15.08 0.46 6.71
C TYR A 167 15.27 1.92 7.09
N THR A 168 15.11 2.81 6.12
CA THR A 168 15.07 4.26 6.32
C THR A 168 13.84 4.80 5.60
N LEU A 169 12.82 5.16 6.36
CA LEU A 169 11.66 5.88 5.84
C LEU A 169 11.94 7.37 5.90
N THR A 170 11.74 8.06 4.78
CA THR A 170 11.92 9.51 4.65
C THR A 170 10.62 10.16 4.19
N LEU A 171 10.22 11.24 4.87
CA LEU A 171 9.17 12.14 4.40
C LEU A 171 9.78 13.46 3.93
N PHE A 172 9.33 13.97 2.78
CA PHE A 172 9.79 15.23 2.20
C PHE A 172 8.64 16.26 2.13
N GLY A 173 8.92 17.51 2.50
CA GLY A 173 7.97 18.61 2.41
C GLY A 173 6.68 18.33 3.18
N THR A 174 5.54 18.49 2.52
CA THR A 174 4.21 18.16 3.08
C THR A 174 3.69 16.79 2.63
N ASN A 175 4.45 16.08 1.77
CA ASN A 175 4.03 14.81 1.18
C ASN A 175 3.87 13.73 2.28
N PRO A 176 2.66 13.17 2.46
CA PRO A 176 2.42 12.08 3.40
C PRO A 176 2.93 10.72 2.90
N ALA A 177 3.11 10.53 1.59
CA ALA A 177 3.75 9.35 1.05
C ALA A 177 5.26 9.39 1.29
N GLY A 178 5.79 8.28 1.79
CA GLY A 178 7.20 8.17 2.17
C GLY A 178 8.08 7.49 1.14
N HIS A 179 9.38 7.79 1.23
CA HIS A 179 10.44 7.10 0.51
C HIS A 179 11.09 6.10 1.47
N LEU A 180 11.04 4.82 1.16
CA LEU A 180 11.65 3.77 1.96
C LEU A 180 12.91 3.26 1.28
N THR A 181 14.05 3.49 1.91
CA THR A 181 15.29 2.81 1.57
C THR A 181 15.36 1.50 2.33
N VAL A 182 15.65 0.40 1.63
CA VAL A 182 15.87 -0.94 2.16
C VAL A 182 17.28 -1.37 1.79
N GLU A 183 18.09 -1.66 2.82
CA GLU A 183 19.49 -2.06 2.66
C GLU A 183 19.73 -3.42 3.30
N GLY A 184 20.48 -4.29 2.64
CA GLY A 184 20.93 -5.55 3.23
C GLY A 184 21.22 -6.66 2.22
N PRO A 185 21.20 -7.93 2.65
CA PRO A 185 21.40 -9.08 1.77
C PRO A 185 20.37 -9.15 0.64
N VAL A 186 20.83 -9.34 -0.61
CA VAL A 186 19.95 -9.33 -1.78
C VAL A 186 18.77 -10.29 -1.69
N ALA A 187 18.95 -11.49 -1.14
CA ALA A 187 17.83 -12.44 -0.99
C ALA A 187 16.76 -11.95 0.00
N ALA A 188 17.17 -11.29 1.09
CA ALA A 188 16.26 -10.72 2.07
C ALA A 188 15.56 -9.46 1.52
N VAL A 189 16.27 -8.66 0.74
CA VAL A 189 15.71 -7.50 0.03
C VAL A 189 14.69 -7.96 -1.02
N GLU A 190 15.00 -8.96 -1.84
CA GLU A 190 14.05 -9.56 -2.81
C GLU A 190 12.76 -10.03 -2.11
N ALA A 191 12.89 -10.74 -0.97
CA ALA A 191 11.73 -11.20 -0.20
C ALA A 191 10.88 -10.03 0.34
N THR A 192 11.52 -8.96 0.80
CA THR A 192 10.85 -7.74 1.27
C THR A 192 10.17 -6.99 0.13
N LEU A 193 10.85 -6.79 -1.01
CA LEU A 193 10.27 -6.09 -2.15
C LEU A 193 9.03 -6.79 -2.69
N ALA A 194 8.99 -8.14 -2.64
CA ALA A 194 7.81 -8.89 -3.06
C ALA A 194 6.54 -8.50 -2.27
N THR A 195 6.64 -7.98 -1.05
CA THR A 195 5.48 -7.50 -0.28
C THR A 195 5.02 -6.11 -0.71
N PHE A 196 5.90 -5.31 -1.32
CA PHE A 196 5.63 -3.96 -1.81
C PHE A 196 5.30 -3.90 -3.29
N LEU A 197 5.60 -4.93 -4.07
CA LEU A 197 5.32 -4.95 -5.49
C LEU A 197 3.94 -5.56 -5.79
N PRO A 198 3.35 -5.28 -6.96
CA PRO A 198 2.14 -5.96 -7.41
C PRO A 198 2.29 -7.48 -7.44
N ALA A 199 1.16 -8.20 -7.54
CA ALA A 199 1.17 -9.63 -7.75
C ALA A 199 2.02 -10.01 -8.96
N ARG A 200 2.66 -11.18 -8.90
CA ARG A 200 3.49 -11.66 -10.00
C ARG A 200 2.67 -11.81 -11.27
N GLN A 201 3.21 -11.32 -12.37
CA GLN A 201 2.62 -11.53 -13.69
C GLN A 201 2.98 -12.94 -14.16
N ASP A 202 1.96 -13.76 -14.47
CA ASP A 202 2.13 -15.12 -15.00
C ASP A 202 2.90 -15.16 -16.33
N LYS A 203 2.93 -14.02 -17.03
CA LYS A 203 3.65 -13.82 -18.29
C LYS A 203 4.97 -13.10 -18.02
N THR A 204 5.91 -13.75 -17.34
CA THR A 204 7.27 -13.22 -17.30
C THR A 204 7.77 -13.06 -18.74
N PRO A 205 8.25 -11.87 -19.15
CA PRO A 205 8.78 -11.71 -20.49
C PRO A 205 9.90 -12.73 -20.72
N ARG A 206 9.75 -13.59 -21.74
CA ARG A 206 10.80 -14.53 -22.18
C ARG A 206 12.02 -13.82 -22.78
N ILE A 207 11.99 -12.49 -22.84
CA ILE A 207 13.05 -11.69 -23.45
C ILE A 207 14.23 -11.65 -22.46
N PRO A 208 15.40 -12.21 -22.83
CA PRO A 208 16.57 -12.12 -21.98
C PRO A 208 16.94 -10.65 -21.77
N LEU A 209 17.19 -10.24 -20.52
CA LEU A 209 17.59 -8.89 -20.09
C LEU A 209 19.02 -8.54 -20.56
N ARG A 210 19.26 -8.63 -21.87
CA ARG A 210 20.59 -8.45 -22.50
C ARG A 210 21.07 -7.00 -22.46
N HIS A 211 20.15 -6.05 -22.30
CA HIS A 211 20.47 -4.63 -22.18
C HIS A 211 20.97 -4.25 -20.77
N VAL A 212 20.68 -5.07 -19.74
CA VAL A 212 21.09 -4.79 -18.36
C VAL A 212 22.54 -5.22 -18.12
N ARG A 213 23.39 -4.25 -17.77
CA ARG A 213 24.80 -4.41 -17.44
C ARG A 213 24.98 -4.62 -15.93
N GLY A 214 25.97 -5.43 -15.55
CA GLY A 214 26.27 -5.75 -14.14
C GLY A 214 25.65 -7.07 -13.69
N ARG A 215 26.31 -7.76 -12.76
CA ARG A 215 25.81 -9.05 -12.24
C ARG A 215 24.65 -8.84 -11.27
N MET A 216 24.77 -7.87 -10.35
CA MET A 216 23.73 -7.57 -9.37
C MET A 216 22.48 -7.02 -10.05
N GLN A 217 22.66 -6.07 -10.96
CA GLN A 217 21.58 -5.46 -11.74
C GLN A 217 20.82 -6.53 -12.53
N ARG A 218 21.50 -7.46 -13.21
CA ARG A 218 20.81 -8.55 -13.92
C ARG A 218 19.99 -9.45 -12.99
N ARG A 219 20.48 -9.73 -11.78
CA ARG A 219 19.74 -10.49 -10.77
C ARG A 219 18.48 -9.72 -10.33
N MET A 220 18.65 -8.47 -9.90
CA MET A 220 17.54 -7.64 -9.44
C MET A 220 16.52 -7.39 -10.53
N ALA A 221 16.95 -7.11 -11.75
CA ALA A 221 16.06 -6.95 -12.91
C ALA A 221 15.28 -8.26 -13.20
N ALA A 222 15.93 -9.43 -13.10
CA ALA A 222 15.23 -10.72 -13.29
C ALA A 222 14.22 -11.04 -12.18
N PHE A 223 14.40 -10.49 -10.98
CA PHE A 223 13.42 -10.54 -9.90
C PHE A 223 12.27 -9.55 -10.17
N LEU A 224 12.59 -8.27 -10.39
CA LEU A 224 11.64 -7.17 -10.56
C LEU A 224 10.75 -7.33 -11.80
N ALA A 225 11.30 -7.83 -12.92
CA ALA A 225 10.58 -8.08 -14.18
C ALA A 225 9.44 -9.09 -14.07
N ARG A 226 9.32 -9.79 -12.93
CA ARG A 226 8.16 -10.66 -12.63
C ARG A 226 6.97 -9.90 -12.07
N HIS A 227 7.18 -8.65 -11.67
CA HIS A 227 6.19 -7.83 -10.97
C HIS A 227 5.88 -6.55 -11.74
N THR A 228 6.88 -5.95 -12.39
CA THR A 228 6.77 -4.65 -13.04
C THR A 228 7.81 -4.48 -14.14
N ASP A 229 7.64 -3.48 -14.99
CA ASP A 229 8.65 -3.03 -15.94
C ASP A 229 9.91 -2.50 -15.22
N VAL A 230 11.06 -2.72 -15.85
CA VAL A 230 12.39 -2.40 -15.32
C VAL A 230 13.24 -1.78 -16.42
N GLU A 231 13.92 -0.68 -16.10
CA GLU A 231 14.85 0.01 -16.99
C GLU A 231 16.20 0.23 -16.27
N GLN A 232 17.32 0.11 -17.00
CA GLN A 232 18.61 0.52 -16.48
C GLN A 232 18.93 1.94 -16.95
N VAL A 233 19.09 2.87 -16.01
CA VAL A 233 19.46 4.26 -16.30
C VAL A 233 20.96 4.41 -16.56
N ASP A 234 21.38 5.56 -17.09
CA ASP A 234 22.77 5.82 -17.49
C ASP A 234 23.80 5.65 -16.35
N SER A 235 23.40 5.83 -15.10
CA SER A 235 24.24 5.60 -13.91
C SER A 235 24.50 4.11 -13.60
N GLY A 236 23.85 3.21 -14.32
CA GLY A 236 23.87 1.76 -14.10
C GLY A 236 22.87 1.27 -13.05
N ALA A 237 22.16 2.17 -12.36
CA ALA A 237 21.07 1.83 -11.45
C ALA A 237 19.85 1.29 -12.22
N LEU A 238 18.95 0.61 -11.53
CA LEU A 238 17.69 0.16 -12.14
C LEU A 238 16.54 1.03 -11.65
N ALA A 239 15.75 1.56 -12.56
CA ALA A 239 14.43 2.11 -12.27
C ALA A 239 13.38 0.99 -12.47
N PHE A 240 12.34 0.96 -11.65
CA PHE A 240 11.23 0.02 -11.78
C PHE A 240 9.91 0.66 -11.35
N GLY A 241 8.80 0.14 -11.87
CA GLY A 241 7.47 0.65 -11.56
C GLY A 241 7.06 1.86 -12.40
N SER A 242 5.82 2.29 -12.20
CA SER A 242 5.23 3.51 -12.77
C SER A 242 4.53 4.29 -11.66
N GLY A 243 4.32 5.60 -11.84
CA GLY A 243 3.81 6.51 -10.80
C GLY A 243 2.48 6.12 -10.15
N ASP A 244 1.68 5.26 -10.79
CA ASP A 244 0.39 4.79 -10.25
C ASP A 244 0.52 3.61 -9.27
N THR A 245 1.72 3.04 -9.13
CA THR A 245 2.07 1.92 -8.24
C THR A 245 3.38 2.20 -7.50
N PRO A 246 3.76 1.43 -6.45
CA PRO A 246 5.07 1.57 -5.84
C PRO A 246 6.18 1.43 -6.89
N TYR A 247 6.96 2.50 -7.05
CA TYR A 247 8.06 2.59 -8.00
C TYR A 247 9.37 2.90 -7.25
N GLY A 248 10.51 2.74 -7.92
CA GLY A 248 11.75 3.24 -7.37
C GLY A 248 13.00 2.71 -8.03
N PHE A 249 14.08 2.65 -7.25
CA PHE A 249 15.42 2.48 -7.77
C PHE A 249 16.24 1.43 -7.02
N VAL A 250 16.98 0.62 -7.77
CA VAL A 250 18.04 -0.24 -7.23
C VAL A 250 19.37 0.46 -7.46
N ALA A 251 20.09 0.76 -6.37
CA ALA A 251 21.37 1.43 -6.46
C ALA A 251 22.42 0.61 -7.23
N THR A 252 23.35 1.30 -7.90
CA THR A 252 24.53 0.67 -8.49
C THR A 252 25.38 0.06 -7.37
N PRO A 253 25.90 -1.17 -7.51
CA PRO A 253 26.63 -1.82 -6.44
C PRO A 253 27.99 -1.14 -6.30
N THR A 254 28.48 -1.01 -5.08
CA THR A 254 29.79 -0.40 -4.83
C THR A 254 30.93 -1.15 -5.54
N ASP A 255 30.82 -2.47 -5.66
CA ASP A 255 31.71 -3.32 -6.49
C ASP A 255 30.90 -4.04 -7.58
N PRO A 256 30.91 -3.54 -8.83
CA PRO A 256 30.16 -4.13 -9.94
C PRO A 256 30.76 -5.43 -10.50
N VAL A 257 32.03 -5.76 -10.19
CA VAL A 257 32.71 -6.97 -10.67
C VAL A 257 32.62 -8.14 -9.69
N ALA A 258 32.26 -7.86 -8.43
CA ALA A 258 32.03 -8.86 -7.40
C ALA A 258 31.11 -10.00 -7.86
N ARG A 259 31.34 -11.19 -7.30
CA ARG A 259 30.39 -12.31 -7.46
C ARG A 259 29.14 -12.00 -6.65
N VAL A 260 27.97 -12.18 -7.26
CA VAL A 260 26.68 -12.01 -6.59
C VAL A 260 26.30 -13.31 -5.90
N ARG A 261 26.11 -13.24 -4.60
CA ARG A 261 25.56 -14.30 -3.74
C ARG A 261 24.30 -13.76 -3.06
N ASP A 262 23.55 -14.64 -2.42
CA ASP A 262 22.34 -14.25 -1.68
C ASP A 262 22.62 -13.27 -0.53
N THR A 263 23.86 -13.28 -0.02
CA THR A 263 24.34 -12.38 1.04
C THR A 263 24.97 -11.10 0.51
N SER A 264 25.06 -10.90 -0.81
CA SER A 264 25.63 -9.67 -1.38
C SER A 264 24.76 -8.47 -0.99
N PRO A 265 25.37 -7.35 -0.54
CA PRO A 265 24.62 -6.18 -0.15
C PRO A 265 23.97 -5.53 -1.37
N VAL A 266 22.74 -5.04 -1.19
CA VAL A 266 22.02 -4.22 -2.16
C VAL A 266 21.22 -3.15 -1.41
N THR A 267 21.06 -2.00 -2.05
CA THR A 267 20.22 -0.89 -1.58
C THR A 267 19.13 -0.65 -2.60
N VAL A 268 17.88 -0.57 -2.12
CA VAL A 268 16.71 -0.29 -2.94
C VAL A 268 15.90 0.82 -2.31
N GLU A 269 15.47 1.77 -3.13
CA GLU A 269 14.57 2.85 -2.76
C GLU A 269 13.20 2.60 -3.35
N LEU A 270 12.16 2.73 -2.52
CA LEU A 270 10.75 2.66 -2.89
C LEU A 270 10.10 4.01 -2.62
N HIS A 271 9.26 4.49 -3.53
CA HIS A 271 8.58 5.77 -3.44
C HIS A 271 7.05 5.58 -3.45
N GLY A 272 6.33 6.62 -3.04
CA GLY A 272 4.87 6.62 -3.05
C GLY A 272 4.23 5.72 -1.98
N LEU A 273 4.95 5.42 -0.89
CA LEU A 273 4.45 4.49 0.13
C LEU A 273 3.60 5.23 1.17
N GLY A 274 2.30 4.94 1.19
CA GLY A 274 1.38 5.47 2.22
C GLY A 274 1.62 4.86 3.61
N ALA A 275 1.25 5.63 4.65
CA ALA A 275 1.37 5.20 6.04
C ALA A 275 0.55 3.95 6.35
N ASP A 276 -0.65 3.82 5.77
CA ASP A 276 -1.51 2.64 5.93
C ASP A 276 -0.86 1.37 5.36
N LEU A 277 -0.18 1.45 4.21
CA LEU A 277 0.56 0.31 3.65
C LEU A 277 1.71 -0.13 4.57
N LEU A 278 2.47 0.82 5.11
CA LEU A 278 3.56 0.52 6.05
C LEU A 278 3.03 -0.09 7.35
N ALA A 279 1.88 0.38 7.85
CA ALA A 279 1.25 -0.18 9.02
C ALA A 279 0.74 -1.61 8.79
N TYR A 280 0.14 -1.86 7.62
CA TYR A 280 -0.30 -3.19 7.20
C TYR A 280 0.89 -4.17 7.08
N LEU A 281 2.01 -3.72 6.52
CA LEU A 281 3.21 -4.54 6.32
C LEU A 281 4.12 -4.63 7.57
N ALA A 282 3.85 -3.86 8.62
CA ALA A 282 4.70 -3.80 9.80
C ALA A 282 5.09 -5.18 10.38
N PRO A 283 4.20 -6.19 10.47
CA PRO A 283 4.59 -7.51 10.96
C PRO A 283 5.61 -8.24 10.08
N GLN A 284 5.73 -7.91 8.79
CA GLN A 284 6.76 -8.45 7.90
C GLN A 284 8.05 -7.62 7.92
N LEU A 285 7.94 -6.29 7.99
CA LEU A 285 9.08 -5.36 7.96
C LEU A 285 9.92 -5.34 9.25
N THR A 286 9.53 -6.13 10.24
CA THR A 286 10.13 -6.17 11.58
C THR A 286 10.69 -7.54 11.96
N ARG A 287 10.69 -8.50 11.02
CA ARG A 287 11.17 -9.87 11.19
C ARG A 287 12.60 -10.09 10.67
#